data_AF-A0A135SAR1-F1
#
_entry.id   AF-A0A135SAR1-F1
#
_cell.length_a   1.000
_cell.length_b   1.000
_cell.length_c   1.000
_cell.angle_alpha   90.00
_cell.angle_beta   90.00
_cell.angle_gamma   90.00
#
_symmetry.space_group_name_H-M   'P 1'
#
loop_
_entity.id
_entity.type
_entity.pdbx_description
1 polymer ?
#
loop_
_entity_poly.entity_id
_entity_poly.type
_entity_poly.pdbx_seq_one_letter_code
_entity_poly.pdbx_strand_id
1 'polypeptide(L)'
;MESGSGSLRQRSAARIAALRGQLVTGTVPSRNDTQTPNTTTPNHQSQNPDKDGYPAKIPLTYYPLETQKAFTYNENRMKSKLYAKYCNKDLYLYADIPQYIREPMPVEGILPITESRRLLEPGYHAHENGWRSLPDGTAYVTSRTRFPGSTGDMVRWWFWWHSVEPERYALWFPYDHLAARSTYADRLHRTDLSHTQKWLGSTHRVTEFIGATKMTVNIHFVDPAQYGLPWEELKAAGYEAAVCAELRDGLVSNLKIGDFLHLWRKTEDGLELRSRYWLGGGIHYKVMGMKVGIDYLAGALGFKHRMAGDNIAYEHFIHDQTEFTNLASFLPGLYADYMDGKL
;
A
#
# COMPACT_ATOMS: atom_id res chain seq x y z
N MET A 1 -31.41 -33.44 53.74
CA MET A 1 -31.82 -34.28 52.60
C MET A 1 -33.29 -33.99 52.41
N GLU A 2 -33.76 -33.15 51.50
CA GLU A 2 -33.75 -33.14 50.02
C GLU A 2 -35.21 -32.73 49.70
N SER A 3 -35.60 -32.04 48.63
CA SER A 3 -34.97 -31.11 47.71
C SER A 3 -36.17 -30.51 46.94
N GLY A 4 -36.19 -29.18 46.78
CA GLY A 4 -37.18 -28.50 45.95
C GLY A 4 -36.78 -28.59 44.47
N SER A 5 -37.65 -29.14 43.61
CA SER A 5 -37.40 -29.22 42.17
C SER A 5 -38.67 -29.00 41.33
N GLY A 6 -39.43 -27.95 41.64
CA GLY A 6 -40.60 -27.56 40.83
C GLY A 6 -40.63 -26.06 40.54
N SER A 7 -39.77 -25.55 39.64
CA SER A 7 -39.90 -24.14 39.19
C SER A 7 -39.18 -23.75 37.88
N LEU A 8 -38.28 -24.56 37.31
CA LEU A 8 -37.47 -24.11 36.15
C LEU A 8 -37.89 -24.65 34.78
N ARG A 9 -38.86 -25.58 34.69
CA ARG A 9 -39.36 -26.12 33.41
C ARG A 9 -40.66 -25.50 32.88
N GLN A 10 -41.40 -24.75 33.71
CA GLN A 10 -42.64 -24.07 33.27
C GLN A 10 -42.43 -22.62 32.80
N ARG A 11 -41.27 -22.01 33.08
CA ARG A 11 -40.95 -20.65 32.61
C ARG A 11 -40.28 -20.60 31.23
N SER A 12 -39.89 -21.76 30.69
CA SER A 12 -39.20 -21.90 29.39
C SER A 12 -40.15 -22.19 28.20
N ALA A 13 -41.38 -22.64 28.46
CA ALA A 13 -42.37 -22.90 27.41
C ALA A 13 -43.19 -21.65 27.01
N ALA A 14 -43.35 -20.67 27.90
CA ALA A 14 -44.14 -19.46 27.62
C ALA A 14 -43.39 -18.39 26.79
N ARG A 15 -42.06 -18.47 26.66
CA ARG A 15 -41.26 -17.52 25.86
C ARG A 15 -41.01 -17.95 24.40
N ILE A 16 -41.33 -19.19 24.03
CA ILE A 16 -41.17 -19.69 22.65
C ILE A 16 -42.46 -19.54 21.83
N ALA A 17 -43.62 -19.38 22.47
CA ALA A 17 -44.90 -19.14 21.77
C ALA A 17 -45.13 -17.66 21.36
N ALA A 18 -44.47 -16.69 22.00
CA ALA A 18 -44.64 -15.26 21.69
C ALA A 18 -43.79 -14.76 20.51
N LEU A 19 -42.82 -15.55 20.04
CA LEU A 19 -41.93 -15.20 18.92
C LEU A 19 -42.34 -15.82 17.56
N ARG A 20 -43.42 -16.60 17.52
CA ARG A 20 -44.00 -17.16 16.28
C ARG A 20 -45.25 -16.45 15.77
N GLY A 21 -45.73 -15.41 16.47
CA GLY A 21 -46.96 -14.69 16.13
C GLY A 21 -46.79 -13.35 15.40
N GLN A 22 -45.55 -12.90 15.13
CA GLN A 22 -45.27 -11.61 14.47
C GLN A 22 -44.70 -11.75 13.05
N LEU A 23 -44.84 -12.93 12.44
CA LEU A 23 -44.36 -13.24 11.09
C LEU A 23 -45.52 -13.60 10.14
N VAL A 24 -46.70 -12.97 10.29
CA VAL A 24 -47.76 -13.01 9.26
C VAL A 24 -48.60 -11.74 9.36
N THR A 25 -48.30 -10.73 8.54
CA THR A 25 -49.27 -9.86 7.84
C THR A 25 -48.52 -8.71 7.17
N GLY A 26 -48.39 -8.80 5.85
CA GLY A 26 -47.76 -7.78 5.00
C GLY A 26 -48.06 -8.12 3.55
N THR A 27 -49.30 -7.83 3.14
CA THR A 27 -49.86 -8.04 1.81
C THR A 27 -49.10 -7.25 0.76
N VAL A 28 -48.57 -7.94 -0.25
CA VAL A 28 -47.95 -7.37 -1.46
C VAL A 28 -49.03 -7.05 -2.49
N PRO A 29 -49.13 -5.83 -3.05
CA PRO A 29 -49.92 -5.58 -4.25
C PRO A 29 -49.11 -5.98 -5.50
N SER A 30 -49.71 -6.83 -6.33
CA SER A 30 -49.25 -7.16 -7.67
C SER A 30 -49.38 -5.95 -8.60
N ARG A 31 -48.28 -5.54 -9.25
CA ARG A 31 -48.31 -4.79 -10.50
C ARG A 31 -47.26 -5.35 -11.46
N ASN A 32 -47.77 -5.76 -12.62
CA ASN A 32 -47.01 -6.03 -13.83
C ASN A 32 -46.21 -4.79 -14.22
N ASP A 33 -44.91 -4.96 -14.46
CA ASP A 33 -44.16 -4.09 -15.36
C ASP A 33 -43.15 -4.93 -16.13
N THR A 34 -43.40 -5.06 -17.43
CA THR A 34 -42.42 -5.36 -18.47
C THR A 34 -41.26 -4.38 -18.36
N GLN A 35 -40.11 -4.82 -17.84
CA GLN A 35 -38.85 -4.09 -17.99
C GLN A 35 -38.00 -4.74 -19.08
N THR A 36 -37.91 -4.02 -20.19
CA THR A 36 -36.83 -4.07 -21.17
C THR A 36 -35.45 -4.11 -20.48
N PRO A 37 -34.46 -4.84 -21.02
CA PRO A 37 -33.13 -4.84 -20.45
C PRO A 37 -32.50 -3.46 -20.67
N ASN A 38 -32.43 -2.67 -19.59
CA ASN A 38 -31.59 -1.49 -19.56
C ASN A 38 -30.13 -1.95 -19.55
N THR A 39 -29.54 -2.03 -20.75
CA THR A 39 -28.10 -1.85 -20.95
C THR A 39 -27.70 -0.50 -20.35
N THR A 40 -27.38 -0.52 -19.06
CA THR A 40 -26.70 0.58 -18.39
C THR A 40 -25.30 0.07 -18.10
N THR A 41 -24.42 0.20 -19.09
CA THR A 41 -22.99 0.24 -18.81
C THR A 41 -22.76 1.59 -18.16
N PRO A 42 -22.48 1.70 -16.85
CA PRO A 42 -22.09 2.99 -16.32
C PRO A 42 -20.67 3.21 -16.81
N ASN A 43 -20.51 4.26 -17.61
CA ASN A 43 -19.21 4.86 -17.89
C ASN A 43 -18.69 5.41 -16.54
N HIS A 44 -18.15 4.54 -15.68
CA HIS A 44 -17.59 4.88 -14.37
C HIS A 44 -16.20 5.52 -14.53
N GLN A 45 -16.10 6.56 -15.36
CA GLN A 45 -14.98 7.49 -15.23
C GLN A 45 -15.36 8.43 -14.08
N SER A 46 -14.86 8.13 -12.88
CA SER A 46 -14.96 9.06 -11.76
C SER A 46 -14.11 10.30 -12.05
N GLN A 47 -14.69 11.48 -11.80
CA GLN A 47 -14.02 12.77 -11.95
C GLN A 47 -12.83 12.87 -10.98
N ASN A 48 -11.89 13.79 -11.27
CA ASN A 48 -10.84 14.14 -10.32
C ASN A 48 -11.44 14.53 -8.96
N PRO A 49 -11.17 13.75 -7.89
CA PRO A 49 -11.75 14.01 -6.57
C PRO A 49 -11.13 15.24 -5.89
N ASP A 50 -9.99 15.73 -6.37
CA ASP A 50 -9.29 16.87 -5.81
C ASP A 50 -9.44 18.14 -6.68
N LYS A 51 -10.44 18.18 -7.58
CA LYS A 51 -10.69 19.33 -8.48
C LYS A 51 -10.93 20.66 -7.75
N ASP A 52 -11.38 20.58 -6.49
CA ASP A 52 -11.67 21.73 -5.63
C ASP A 52 -10.55 21.97 -4.59
N GLY A 53 -9.38 21.38 -4.81
CA GLY A 53 -8.21 21.42 -3.93
C GLY A 53 -8.08 20.20 -3.02
N TYR A 54 -6.95 20.11 -2.30
CA TYR A 54 -6.67 18.99 -1.41
C TYR A 54 -7.39 19.09 -0.07
N PRO A 55 -7.88 17.96 0.48
CA PRO A 55 -8.35 17.91 1.86
C PRO A 55 -7.28 18.37 2.85
N ALA A 56 -7.71 18.86 4.01
CA ALA A 56 -6.81 19.17 5.10
C ALA A 56 -6.01 17.93 5.55
N LYS A 57 -4.83 18.15 6.13
CA LYS A 57 -4.05 17.08 6.77
C LYS A 57 -4.40 17.00 8.26
N ILE A 58 -4.45 15.78 8.78
CA ILE A 58 -4.68 15.48 10.20
C ILE A 58 -3.46 14.73 10.77
N PRO A 59 -3.10 14.95 12.04
CA PRO A 59 -1.95 14.28 12.64
C PRO A 59 -2.22 12.77 12.75
N LEU A 60 -1.20 11.96 12.49
CA LEU A 60 -1.21 10.54 12.84
C LEU A 60 -1.13 10.41 14.36
N THR A 61 -2.07 9.68 14.96
CA THR A 61 -2.22 9.61 16.43
C THR A 61 -1.84 8.28 17.04
N TYR A 62 -1.52 7.27 16.22
CA TYR A 62 -1.14 5.94 16.69
C TYR A 62 0.23 5.58 16.15
N TYR A 63 1.14 5.22 17.06
CA TYR A 63 2.48 4.76 16.77
C TYR A 63 2.75 3.52 17.62
N PRO A 64 2.97 2.33 17.04
CA PRO A 64 3.34 1.15 17.79
C PRO A 64 4.55 1.40 18.70
N LEU A 65 4.58 0.75 19.87
CA LEU A 65 5.61 1.04 20.88
C LEU A 65 7.05 0.87 20.35
N GLU A 66 7.29 -0.16 19.53
CA GLU A 66 8.61 -0.42 18.98
C GLU A 66 9.02 0.63 17.92
N THR A 67 8.06 1.24 17.21
CA THR A 67 8.35 2.29 16.22
C THR A 67 8.70 3.60 16.89
N GLN A 68 8.21 3.86 18.11
CA GLN A 68 8.66 5.01 18.91
C GLN A 68 10.14 4.89 19.34
N LYS A 69 10.58 3.67 19.68
CA LYS A 69 12.00 3.38 19.95
C LYS A 69 12.84 3.53 18.68
N ALA A 70 12.32 3.06 17.54
CA ALA A 70 12.95 3.21 16.24
C ALA A 70 13.08 4.68 15.83
N PHE A 71 12.08 5.52 16.07
CA PHE A 71 12.18 6.97 15.89
C PHE A 71 13.32 7.55 16.73
N THR A 72 13.41 7.21 18.01
CA THR A 72 14.50 7.69 18.89
C THR A 72 15.87 7.25 18.36
N TYR A 73 15.97 6.01 17.86
CA TYR A 73 17.18 5.51 17.21
C TYR A 73 17.52 6.31 15.95
N ASN A 74 16.53 6.55 15.07
CA ASN A 74 16.67 7.28 13.81
C ASN A 74 17.02 8.76 14.03
N GLU A 75 16.34 9.43 14.96
CA GLU A 75 16.58 10.82 15.33
C GLU A 75 18.03 11.01 15.81
N ASN A 76 18.53 10.09 16.64
CA ASN A 76 19.91 10.18 17.13
C ASN A 76 20.97 10.09 16.04
N ARG A 77 20.82 9.16 15.08
CA ARG A 77 21.77 9.01 13.95
C ARG A 77 21.60 10.08 12.87
N MET A 78 20.48 10.78 12.85
CA MET A 78 20.22 11.88 11.92
C MET A 78 20.93 13.19 12.31
N LYS A 79 21.24 13.41 13.60
CA LYS A 79 21.71 14.70 14.16
C LYS A 79 22.84 15.39 13.40
N SER A 80 23.77 14.64 12.81
CA SER A 80 24.93 15.18 12.10
C SER A 80 24.76 15.26 10.58
N LYS A 81 23.60 14.86 10.04
CA LYS A 81 23.34 14.83 8.59
C LYS A 81 22.89 16.19 8.07
N LEU A 82 23.34 16.56 6.88
CA LEU A 82 22.98 17.82 6.20
C LEU A 82 21.48 17.93 5.93
N TYR A 83 20.81 16.80 5.75
CA TYR A 83 19.38 16.67 5.51
C TYR A 83 18.55 16.45 6.79
N ALA A 84 19.13 16.62 7.99
CA ALA A 84 18.43 16.34 9.25
C ALA A 84 17.14 17.16 9.44
N LYS A 85 17.08 18.36 8.88
CA LYS A 85 15.89 19.24 8.91
C LYS A 85 14.65 18.65 8.24
N TYR A 86 14.80 17.61 7.41
CA TYR A 86 13.70 16.90 6.77
C TYR A 86 13.20 15.68 7.57
N CYS A 87 13.83 15.38 8.71
CA CYS A 87 13.39 14.31 9.60
C CYS A 87 12.21 14.79 10.45
N ASN A 88 11.00 14.65 9.90
CA ASN A 88 9.77 15.10 10.56
C ASN A 88 9.39 14.18 11.72
N LYS A 89 9.15 14.77 12.90
CA LYS A 89 8.56 14.06 14.03
C LYS A 89 7.05 13.93 13.89
N ASP A 90 6.40 15.01 13.47
CA ASP A 90 4.95 15.03 13.29
C ASP A 90 4.59 14.49 11.90
N LEU A 91 3.92 13.34 11.87
CA LEU A 91 3.43 12.72 10.64
C LEU A 91 1.94 12.95 10.47
N TYR A 92 1.48 12.98 9.22
CA TYR A 92 0.13 13.38 8.87
C TYR A 92 -0.48 12.45 7.81
N LEU A 93 -1.81 12.38 7.82
CA LEU A 93 -2.63 11.78 6.76
C LEU A 93 -3.54 12.86 6.16
N TYR A 94 -3.99 12.69 4.92
CA TYR A 94 -5.10 13.51 4.41
C TYR A 94 -6.41 13.14 5.12
N ALA A 95 -7.28 14.14 5.36
CA ALA A 95 -8.50 13.99 6.16
C ALA A 95 -9.56 13.07 5.53
N ASP A 96 -9.43 12.78 4.22
CA ASP A 96 -10.27 11.83 3.49
C ASP A 96 -9.82 10.36 3.69
N ILE A 97 -8.63 10.10 4.24
CA ILE A 97 -8.07 8.75 4.37
C ILE A 97 -8.68 7.91 5.52
N PRO A 98 -8.96 8.46 6.72
CA PRO A 98 -9.40 7.66 7.87
C PRO A 98 -10.64 6.80 7.63
N GLN A 99 -11.53 7.17 6.72
CA GLN A 99 -12.71 6.37 6.40
C GLN A 99 -12.34 5.00 5.79
N TYR A 100 -11.24 4.92 5.03
CA TYR A 100 -10.76 3.69 4.39
C TYR A 100 -9.97 2.78 5.35
N ILE A 101 -9.63 3.29 6.53
CA ILE A 101 -8.95 2.52 7.58
C ILE A 101 -9.97 1.70 8.41
N ARG A 102 -11.20 2.20 8.56
CA ARG A 102 -12.18 1.67 9.51
C ARG A 102 -12.71 0.27 9.18
N GLU A 103 -12.70 -0.10 7.90
CA GLU A 103 -13.21 -1.38 7.42
C GLU A 103 -12.52 -1.76 6.12
N PRO A 104 -12.44 -3.07 5.80
CA PRO A 104 -11.91 -3.51 4.52
C PRO A 104 -12.80 -3.03 3.38
N MET A 105 -12.19 -2.56 2.29
CA MET A 105 -12.90 -2.15 1.07
C MET A 105 -13.73 -3.32 0.49
N PRO A 106 -14.73 -3.15 -0.37
CA PRO A 106 -15.47 -4.26 -0.98
C PRO A 106 -14.60 -5.09 -1.96
N VAL A 107 -15.04 -6.31 -2.31
CA VAL A 107 -14.29 -7.25 -3.18
C VAL A 107 -14.09 -6.68 -4.58
N GLU A 108 -15.06 -5.91 -5.05
CA GLU A 108 -15.08 -5.21 -6.34
C GLU A 108 -13.98 -4.13 -6.44
N GLY A 109 -13.38 -3.72 -5.31
CA GLY A 109 -12.23 -2.82 -5.27
C GLY A 109 -10.89 -3.50 -5.55
N ILE A 110 -10.85 -4.83 -5.61
CA ILE A 110 -9.63 -5.57 -5.92
C ILE A 110 -9.34 -5.47 -7.41
N LEU A 111 -8.14 -5.02 -7.75
CA LEU A 111 -7.58 -5.14 -9.10
C LEU A 111 -6.71 -6.40 -9.13
N PRO A 112 -7.02 -7.43 -9.92
CA PRO A 112 -6.12 -8.56 -10.11
C PRO A 112 -4.80 -8.09 -10.74
N ILE A 113 -3.66 -8.68 -10.33
CA ILE A 113 -2.35 -8.29 -10.88
C ILE A 113 -2.25 -8.48 -12.39
N THR A 114 -2.96 -9.47 -12.95
CA THR A 114 -3.08 -9.71 -14.40
C THR A 114 -3.84 -8.62 -15.14
N GLU A 115 -4.60 -7.80 -14.42
CA GLU A 115 -5.35 -6.65 -14.93
C GLU A 115 -4.63 -5.32 -14.63
N SER A 116 -3.37 -5.32 -14.21
CA SER A 116 -2.61 -4.10 -13.89
C SER A 116 -2.64 -3.06 -15.02
N ARG A 117 -2.75 -3.49 -16.28
CA ARG A 117 -2.93 -2.63 -17.46
C ARG A 117 -4.11 -1.65 -17.33
N ARG A 118 -5.15 -1.97 -16.56
CA ARG A 118 -6.29 -1.09 -16.28
C ARG A 118 -5.88 0.19 -15.55
N LEU A 119 -4.69 0.26 -14.96
CA LEU A 119 -4.16 1.51 -14.40
C LEU A 119 -3.90 2.58 -15.47
N LEU A 120 -3.80 2.20 -16.75
CA LEU A 120 -3.72 3.14 -17.88
C LEU A 120 -5.07 3.77 -18.24
N GLU A 121 -6.18 3.25 -17.72
CA GLU A 121 -7.51 3.81 -17.97
C GLU A 121 -7.58 5.26 -17.46
N PRO A 122 -8.20 6.17 -18.23
CA PRO A 122 -8.36 7.56 -17.80
C PRO A 122 -9.28 7.66 -16.57
N GLY A 123 -9.10 8.71 -15.78
CA GLY A 123 -9.87 8.94 -14.56
C GLY A 123 -9.39 8.08 -13.39
N TYR A 124 -10.31 7.66 -12.53
CA TYR A 124 -9.99 6.89 -11.33
C TYR A 124 -10.80 5.59 -11.31
N HIS A 125 -10.23 4.58 -10.66
CA HIS A 125 -10.99 3.38 -10.31
C HIS A 125 -11.99 3.70 -9.19
N ALA A 126 -13.03 2.88 -9.06
CA ALA A 126 -14.03 3.06 -8.00
C ALA A 126 -13.41 3.05 -6.59
N HIS A 127 -12.33 2.27 -6.42
CA HIS A 127 -11.60 2.13 -5.17
C HIS A 127 -10.12 2.44 -5.41
N GLU A 128 -9.72 3.69 -5.19
CA GLU A 128 -8.31 4.09 -5.21
C GLU A 128 -7.64 3.95 -3.84
N ASN A 129 -8.43 3.90 -2.76
CA ASN A 129 -7.96 3.76 -1.39
C ASN A 129 -8.69 2.60 -0.70
N GLY A 130 -7.93 1.71 -0.06
CA GLY A 130 -8.50 0.60 0.69
C GLY A 130 -7.57 -0.61 0.79
N TRP A 131 -7.99 -1.54 1.63
CA TRP A 131 -7.27 -2.78 1.92
C TRP A 131 -8.25 -3.93 2.08
N ARG A 132 -7.81 -5.15 1.76
CA ARG A 132 -8.58 -6.39 1.97
C ARG A 132 -7.65 -7.62 1.82
N SER A 133 -7.91 -8.69 2.56
CA SER A 133 -7.39 -10.01 2.20
C SER A 133 -8.28 -10.77 1.21
N LEU A 134 -7.64 -11.50 0.30
CA LEU A 134 -8.29 -12.40 -0.65
C LEU A 134 -8.50 -13.79 -0.02
N PRO A 135 -9.41 -14.63 -0.55
CA PRO A 135 -9.65 -15.97 -0.04
C PRO A 135 -8.41 -16.89 0.00
N ASP A 136 -7.42 -16.65 -0.86
CA ASP A 136 -6.15 -17.38 -0.90
C ASP A 136 -5.12 -16.91 0.15
N GLY A 137 -5.48 -15.87 0.93
CA GLY A 137 -4.66 -15.23 1.94
C GLY A 137 -3.90 -14.00 1.44
N THR A 138 -3.90 -13.68 0.14
CA THR A 138 -3.19 -12.51 -0.40
C THR A 138 -3.72 -11.23 0.25
N ALA A 139 -2.84 -10.42 0.81
CA ALA A 139 -3.15 -9.06 1.26
C ALA A 139 -3.08 -8.10 0.07
N TYR A 140 -4.21 -7.49 -0.28
CA TYR A 140 -4.30 -6.48 -1.32
C TYR A 140 -4.48 -5.08 -0.72
N VAL A 141 -3.72 -4.13 -1.25
CA VAL A 141 -3.80 -2.71 -0.88
C VAL A 141 -3.85 -1.86 -2.13
N THR A 142 -4.75 -0.87 -2.14
CA THR A 142 -4.76 0.22 -3.10
C THR A 142 -4.67 1.53 -2.34
N SER A 143 -3.84 2.45 -2.83
CA SER A 143 -3.64 3.74 -2.18
C SER A 143 -3.42 4.84 -3.22
N ARG A 144 -4.01 6.01 -2.96
CA ARG A 144 -3.74 7.24 -3.69
C ARG A 144 -3.24 8.32 -2.74
N THR A 145 -2.06 8.85 -3.04
CA THR A 145 -1.38 9.88 -2.23
C THR A 145 -1.03 11.08 -3.09
N ARG A 146 -1.20 12.30 -2.56
CA ARG A 146 -0.99 13.55 -3.31
C ARG A 146 0.40 14.10 -3.08
N PHE A 147 1.06 14.52 -4.16
CA PHE A 147 2.43 15.02 -4.21
C PHE A 147 2.48 16.44 -4.81
N PRO A 148 1.97 17.46 -4.08
CA PRO A 148 2.03 18.86 -4.53
C PRO A 148 3.46 19.29 -4.85
N GLY A 149 3.63 20.03 -5.94
CA GLY A 149 4.90 20.60 -6.40
C GLY A 149 5.97 19.57 -6.79
N SER A 150 5.66 18.28 -6.73
CA SER A 150 6.59 17.22 -7.12
C SER A 150 6.58 17.01 -8.63
N THR A 151 7.68 16.49 -9.16
CA THR A 151 7.83 16.12 -10.58
C THR A 151 8.31 14.68 -10.70
N GLY A 152 8.14 14.07 -11.87
CA GLY A 152 8.64 12.70 -12.09
C GLY A 152 10.16 12.58 -11.87
N ASP A 153 10.91 13.67 -12.08
CA ASP A 153 12.36 13.65 -11.88
C ASP A 153 12.77 13.55 -10.42
N MET A 154 12.08 14.30 -9.55
CA MET A 154 12.25 14.21 -8.10
C MET A 154 11.97 12.79 -7.60
N VAL A 155 10.93 12.14 -8.13
CA VAL A 155 10.59 10.74 -7.80
C VAL A 155 11.71 9.79 -8.24
N ARG A 156 12.12 9.85 -9.51
CA ARG A 156 13.19 8.96 -10.02
C ARG A 156 14.50 9.17 -9.25
N TRP A 157 14.81 10.41 -8.88
CA TRP A 157 15.96 10.76 -8.06
C TRP A 157 15.89 10.13 -6.67
N TRP A 158 14.75 10.28 -5.99
CA TRP A 158 14.52 9.77 -4.65
C TRP A 158 14.85 8.27 -4.57
N PHE A 159 14.35 7.48 -5.52
CA PHE A 159 14.44 6.02 -5.50
C PHE A 159 15.85 5.43 -5.62
N TRP A 160 16.85 6.18 -6.07
CA TRP A 160 18.25 5.74 -5.89
C TRP A 160 18.89 6.46 -4.69
N TRP A 161 18.58 7.74 -4.48
CA TRP A 161 19.24 8.58 -3.47
C TRP A 161 18.99 8.10 -2.05
N HIS A 162 17.76 7.65 -1.73
CA HIS A 162 17.41 7.16 -0.40
C HIS A 162 18.16 5.87 -0.01
N SER A 163 18.69 5.14 -0.99
CA SER A 163 19.35 3.84 -0.80
C SER A 163 20.85 3.95 -0.50
N VAL A 164 21.40 5.17 -0.58
CA VAL A 164 22.82 5.45 -0.37
C VAL A 164 23.20 5.35 1.11
N GLU A 165 22.34 5.84 2.01
CA GLU A 165 22.57 5.83 3.45
C GLU A 165 21.28 5.45 4.19
N PRO A 166 21.36 4.62 5.25
CA PRO A 166 20.20 4.28 6.07
C PRO A 166 19.45 5.49 6.63
N GLU A 167 20.14 6.61 6.90
CA GLU A 167 19.49 7.83 7.41
C GLU A 167 18.57 8.47 6.38
N ARG A 168 18.94 8.43 5.10
CA ARG A 168 18.10 8.94 4.01
C ARG A 168 16.80 8.16 3.91
N TYR A 169 16.87 6.83 4.05
CA TYR A 169 15.69 5.98 4.09
C TYR A 169 14.76 6.31 5.26
N ALA A 170 15.34 6.64 6.43
CA ALA A 170 14.56 7.04 7.60
C ALA A 170 13.82 8.37 7.43
N LEU A 171 14.26 9.30 6.56
CA LEU A 171 13.49 10.52 6.29
C LEU A 171 12.07 10.21 5.78
N TRP A 172 11.93 9.13 5.02
CA TRP A 172 10.68 8.73 4.39
C TRP A 172 9.62 8.34 5.43
N PHE A 173 10.02 7.50 6.38
CA PHE A 173 9.17 7.14 7.52
C PHE A 173 10.04 7.02 8.79
N PRO A 174 10.21 8.13 9.53
CA PRO A 174 11.15 8.21 10.65
C PRO A 174 10.90 7.22 11.79
N TYR A 175 9.67 6.75 11.94
CA TYR A 175 9.30 5.76 12.96
C TYR A 175 9.55 4.32 12.51
N ASP A 176 9.51 4.03 11.20
CA ASP A 176 9.44 2.64 10.72
C ASP A 176 10.70 2.22 9.97
N HIS A 177 11.34 3.12 9.21
CA HIS A 177 12.45 2.79 8.31
C HIS A 177 13.81 2.78 9.04
N LEU A 178 14.46 1.62 9.10
CA LEU A 178 15.73 1.45 9.83
C LEU A 178 16.95 1.38 8.93
N ALA A 179 16.86 0.67 7.81
CA ALA A 179 17.98 0.49 6.90
C ALA A 179 17.51 0.23 5.47
N ALA A 180 18.27 0.73 4.51
CA ALA A 180 18.16 0.36 3.10
C ALA A 180 19.58 0.21 2.53
N ARG A 181 19.78 -0.81 1.69
CA ARG A 181 21.02 -1.00 0.95
C ARG A 181 20.72 -1.52 -0.45
N SER A 182 21.18 -0.79 -1.45
CA SER A 182 21.09 -1.22 -2.85
C SER A 182 22.20 -2.19 -3.24
N THR A 183 21.89 -3.14 -4.13
CA THR A 183 22.89 -3.94 -4.84
C THR A 183 23.65 -3.14 -5.89
N TYR A 184 23.22 -1.93 -6.24
CA TYR A 184 23.85 -1.05 -7.24
C TYR A 184 24.72 0.04 -6.60
N ALA A 185 25.37 -0.25 -5.47
CA ALA A 185 26.24 0.72 -4.78
C ALA A 185 27.34 1.32 -5.69
N ASP A 186 27.81 0.56 -6.67
CA ASP A 186 28.78 0.95 -7.71
C ASP A 186 28.23 1.96 -8.74
N ARG A 187 26.91 2.19 -8.76
CA ARG A 187 26.23 3.06 -9.74
C ARG A 187 25.69 4.35 -9.14
N LEU A 188 25.41 4.37 -7.84
CA LEU A 188 24.69 5.49 -7.20
C LEU A 188 25.43 6.84 -7.33
N HIS A 189 26.78 6.81 -7.36
CA HIS A 189 27.62 7.99 -7.50
C HIS A 189 27.87 8.43 -8.95
N ARG A 190 27.52 7.60 -9.95
CA ARG A 190 27.80 7.89 -11.37
C ARG A 190 26.96 9.04 -11.90
N THR A 191 27.57 10.01 -12.58
CA THR A 191 26.87 11.17 -13.15
C THR A 191 26.45 10.95 -14.61
N ASP A 192 26.98 9.92 -15.26
CA ASP A 192 26.66 9.56 -16.65
C ASP A 192 25.43 8.63 -16.77
N LEU A 193 24.88 8.18 -15.65
CA LEU A 193 23.65 7.39 -15.59
C LEU A 193 22.46 8.27 -15.23
N SER A 194 21.32 8.05 -15.91
CA SER A 194 20.05 8.64 -15.51
C SER A 194 19.61 8.15 -14.13
N HIS A 195 18.71 8.88 -13.48
CA HIS A 195 18.14 8.46 -12.19
C HIS A 195 17.52 7.05 -12.26
N THR A 196 16.78 6.73 -13.32
CA THR A 196 16.20 5.39 -13.52
C THR A 196 17.27 4.31 -13.63
N GLN A 197 18.37 4.56 -14.37
CA GLN A 197 19.46 3.59 -14.53
C GLN A 197 20.20 3.28 -13.21
N LYS A 198 20.08 4.14 -12.20
CA LYS A 198 20.70 3.94 -10.88
C LYS A 198 19.92 2.98 -9.98
N TRP A 199 18.62 2.76 -10.21
CA TRP A 199 17.80 1.89 -9.35
C TRP A 199 17.06 0.77 -10.10
N LEU A 200 16.69 0.95 -11.37
CA LEU A 200 15.93 -0.05 -12.11
C LEU A 200 16.77 -1.32 -12.33
N GLY A 201 16.25 -2.47 -11.92
CA GLY A 201 16.97 -3.75 -11.92
C GLY A 201 17.81 -4.00 -10.67
N SER A 202 17.93 -3.04 -9.76
CA SER A 202 18.60 -3.24 -8.46
C SER A 202 17.70 -3.98 -7.47
N THR A 203 18.31 -4.50 -6.40
CA THR A 203 17.59 -4.98 -5.23
C THR A 203 17.94 -4.12 -4.02
N HIS A 204 16.94 -3.56 -3.35
CA HIS A 204 17.13 -2.90 -2.06
C HIS A 204 16.78 -3.87 -0.95
N ARG A 205 17.77 -4.20 -0.13
CA ARG A 205 17.52 -4.88 1.14
C ARG A 205 17.11 -3.83 2.16
N VAL A 206 15.85 -3.86 2.58
CA VAL A 206 15.29 -2.93 3.56
C VAL A 206 14.98 -3.62 4.88
N THR A 207 15.15 -2.91 5.98
CA THR A 207 14.69 -3.31 7.31
C THR A 207 13.78 -2.21 7.82
N GLU A 208 12.55 -2.59 8.15
CA GLU A 208 11.49 -1.66 8.51
C GLU A 208 10.44 -2.32 9.39
N PHE A 209 9.58 -1.50 9.97
CA PHE A 209 8.35 -1.95 10.60
C PHE A 209 7.19 -1.85 9.61
N ILE A 210 6.29 -2.83 9.66
CA ILE A 210 4.93 -2.72 9.15
C ILE A 210 4.01 -2.98 10.34
N GLY A 211 3.32 -1.95 10.79
CA GLY A 211 2.65 -1.96 12.09
C GLY A 211 3.64 -2.22 13.22
N ALA A 212 3.33 -3.14 14.13
CA ALA A 212 4.22 -3.52 15.23
C ALA A 212 5.34 -4.51 14.84
N THR A 213 5.37 -4.99 13.59
CA THR A 213 6.25 -6.09 13.19
C THR A 213 7.47 -5.56 12.44
N LYS A 214 8.65 -5.73 13.04
CA LYS A 214 9.92 -5.53 12.34
C LYS A 214 10.14 -6.64 11.32
N MET A 215 10.39 -6.28 10.08
CA MET A 215 10.68 -7.20 8.99
C MET A 215 11.91 -6.77 8.20
N THR A 216 12.39 -7.69 7.37
CA THR A 216 13.42 -7.42 6.38
C THR A 216 12.94 -7.97 5.07
N VAL A 217 13.01 -7.16 4.03
CA VAL A 217 12.48 -7.46 2.70
C VAL A 217 13.55 -7.11 1.67
N ASN A 218 13.61 -7.90 0.61
CA ASN A 218 14.42 -7.58 -0.56
C ASN A 218 13.47 -7.07 -1.65
N ILE A 219 13.52 -5.78 -1.94
CA ILE A 219 12.71 -5.11 -2.98
C ILE A 219 13.50 -5.16 -4.28
N HIS A 220 13.08 -6.00 -5.23
CA HIS A 220 13.72 -6.08 -6.55
C HIS A 220 12.95 -5.25 -7.56
N PHE A 221 13.51 -4.13 -8.00
CA PHE A 221 12.87 -3.24 -8.95
C PHE A 221 12.90 -3.82 -10.36
N VAL A 222 11.74 -3.87 -11.00
CA VAL A 222 11.55 -4.47 -12.33
C VAL A 222 10.93 -3.46 -13.29
N ASP A 223 11.08 -3.74 -14.58
CA ASP A 223 10.46 -2.91 -15.62
C ASP A 223 8.92 -3.00 -15.54
N PRO A 224 8.20 -1.86 -15.54
CA PRO A 224 6.73 -1.84 -15.54
C PRO A 224 6.08 -2.64 -16.68
N ALA A 225 6.78 -2.87 -17.81
CA ALA A 225 6.31 -3.73 -18.89
C ALA A 225 6.03 -5.18 -18.43
N GLN A 226 6.68 -5.66 -17.36
CA GLN A 226 6.38 -6.96 -16.74
C GLN A 226 4.91 -7.07 -16.29
N TYR A 227 4.25 -5.94 -16.00
CA TYR A 227 2.87 -5.86 -15.56
C TYR A 227 1.92 -5.32 -16.65
N GLY A 228 2.35 -5.30 -17.91
CA GLY A 228 1.57 -4.79 -19.03
C GLY A 228 1.49 -3.25 -19.08
N LEU A 229 2.44 -2.57 -18.44
CA LEU A 229 2.52 -1.10 -18.32
C LEU A 229 3.82 -0.56 -18.95
N PRO A 230 4.07 -0.72 -20.26
CA PRO A 230 5.31 -0.24 -20.86
C PRO A 230 5.45 1.29 -20.73
N TRP A 231 6.68 1.78 -20.62
CA TRP A 231 6.99 3.19 -20.35
C TRP A 231 6.30 4.19 -21.29
N GLU A 232 6.27 3.89 -22.59
CA GLU A 232 5.62 4.78 -23.58
C GLU A 232 4.11 4.90 -23.35
N GLU A 233 3.44 3.82 -22.95
CA GLU A 233 2.01 3.84 -22.64
C GLU A 233 1.72 4.55 -21.31
N LEU A 234 2.56 4.34 -20.30
CA LEU A 234 2.49 5.09 -19.05
C LEU A 234 2.59 6.59 -19.32
N LYS A 235 3.60 7.01 -20.11
CA LYS A 235 3.78 8.41 -20.50
C LYS A 235 2.57 8.95 -21.26
N ALA A 236 2.03 8.18 -22.21
CA ALA A 236 0.83 8.55 -22.96
C ALA A 236 -0.41 8.70 -22.05
N ALA A 237 -0.50 7.92 -20.98
CA ALA A 237 -1.54 8.02 -19.95
C ALA A 237 -1.27 9.11 -18.88
N GLY A 238 -0.24 9.93 -19.04
CA GLY A 238 0.06 11.05 -18.15
C GLY A 238 0.90 10.70 -16.93
N TYR A 239 1.49 9.50 -16.88
CA TYR A 239 2.42 9.12 -15.82
C TYR A 239 3.81 9.71 -16.07
N GLU A 240 4.36 10.38 -15.06
CA GLU A 240 5.71 10.95 -15.13
C GLU A 240 6.78 10.03 -14.53
N ALA A 241 6.40 9.13 -13.62
CA ALA A 241 7.30 8.13 -13.04
C ALA A 241 6.55 6.86 -12.66
N ALA A 242 7.26 5.73 -12.68
CA ALA A 242 6.76 4.45 -12.23
C ALA A 242 7.87 3.71 -11.49
N VAL A 243 7.52 3.05 -10.39
CA VAL A 243 8.40 2.16 -9.63
C VAL A 243 7.63 0.89 -9.33
N CYS A 244 8.06 -0.19 -9.97
CA CYS A 244 7.43 -1.50 -9.85
C CYS A 244 8.45 -2.48 -9.27
N ALA A 245 8.02 -3.35 -8.37
CA ALA A 245 8.95 -4.29 -7.75
C ALA A 245 8.32 -5.63 -7.41
N GLU A 246 9.16 -6.67 -7.46
CA GLU A 246 8.91 -7.93 -6.80
C GLU A 246 9.45 -7.84 -5.36
N LEU A 247 8.64 -8.23 -4.38
CA LEU A 247 9.06 -8.36 -2.99
C LEU A 247 9.57 -9.77 -2.74
N ARG A 248 10.71 -9.88 -2.06
CA ARG A 248 11.35 -11.15 -1.70
C ARG A 248 11.64 -11.22 -0.21
N ASP A 249 11.57 -12.41 0.36
CA ASP A 249 11.83 -12.62 1.78
C ASP A 249 13.25 -12.17 2.16
N GLY A 250 13.39 -11.57 3.34
CA GLY A 250 14.65 -11.02 3.83
C GLY A 250 15.69 -12.07 4.19
N LEU A 251 15.31 -13.29 4.53
CA LEU A 251 16.23 -14.38 4.86
C LEU A 251 16.42 -15.32 3.67
N VAL A 252 15.35 -15.54 2.92
CA VAL A 252 15.30 -16.42 1.76
C VAL A 252 15.13 -15.57 0.50
N SER A 253 16.21 -14.94 0.04
CA SER A 253 16.16 -13.93 -1.04
C SER A 253 15.61 -14.45 -2.38
N ASN A 254 15.62 -15.75 -2.62
CA ASN A 254 15.03 -16.35 -3.82
C ASN A 254 13.52 -16.65 -3.70
N LEU A 255 12.93 -16.50 -2.50
CA LEU A 255 11.51 -16.62 -2.23
C LEU A 255 10.81 -15.28 -2.53
N LYS A 256 10.02 -15.22 -3.59
CA LYS A 256 9.15 -14.07 -3.88
C LYS A 256 7.93 -14.12 -2.96
N ILE A 257 7.60 -13.01 -2.31
CA ILE A 257 6.51 -12.88 -1.33
C ILE A 257 5.46 -11.83 -1.70
N GLY A 258 5.58 -11.15 -2.83
CA GLY A 258 4.56 -10.23 -3.30
C GLY A 258 5.04 -9.33 -4.43
N ASP A 259 4.20 -8.38 -4.83
CA ASP A 259 4.52 -7.35 -5.82
C ASP A 259 3.90 -6.01 -5.38
N PHE A 260 4.50 -4.91 -5.83
CA PHE A 260 3.86 -3.61 -5.81
C PHE A 260 4.08 -2.84 -7.11
N LEU A 261 3.16 -1.91 -7.38
CA LEU A 261 3.25 -0.92 -8.43
C LEU A 261 2.99 0.45 -7.82
N HIS A 262 3.93 1.37 -8.03
CA HIS A 262 3.78 2.78 -7.71
C HIS A 262 3.84 3.61 -8.99
N LEU A 263 2.75 4.28 -9.32
CA LEU A 263 2.64 5.04 -10.56
C LEU A 263 2.30 6.51 -10.23
N TRP A 264 3.20 7.43 -10.56
CA TRP A 264 3.00 8.87 -10.36
C TRP A 264 2.41 9.52 -11.60
N ARG A 265 1.14 9.91 -11.52
CA ARG A 265 0.40 10.59 -12.59
C ARG A 265 0.44 12.09 -12.38
N LYS A 266 0.56 12.84 -13.47
CA LYS A 266 0.52 14.30 -13.43
C LYS A 266 -0.86 14.81 -13.01
N THR A 267 -0.87 15.81 -12.14
CA THR A 267 -2.04 16.60 -11.77
C THR A 267 -1.77 18.09 -12.04
N GLU A 268 -2.76 18.95 -11.85
CA GLU A 268 -2.57 20.41 -12.00
C GLU A 268 -1.55 20.96 -10.99
N ASP A 269 -1.53 20.42 -9.77
CA ASP A 269 -0.71 20.90 -8.66
C ASP A 269 0.59 20.10 -8.45
N GLY A 270 0.92 19.15 -9.32
CA GLY A 270 2.11 18.31 -9.20
C GLY A 270 1.86 16.88 -9.66
N LEU A 271 1.97 15.93 -8.72
CA LEU A 271 1.73 14.51 -8.98
C LEU A 271 0.69 13.93 -8.02
N GLU A 272 0.08 12.84 -8.44
CA GLU A 272 -0.57 11.87 -7.56
C GLU A 272 0.12 10.52 -7.71
N LEU A 273 0.38 9.85 -6.59
CA LEU A 273 0.84 8.47 -6.56
C LEU A 273 -0.39 7.56 -6.51
N ARG A 274 -0.45 6.58 -7.42
CA ARG A 274 -1.37 5.44 -7.37
C ARG A 274 -0.58 4.17 -7.08
N SER A 275 -0.76 3.62 -5.89
CA SER A 275 -0.11 2.39 -5.41
C SER A 275 -1.05 1.20 -5.50
N ARG A 276 -0.51 0.03 -5.85
CA ARG A 276 -1.16 -1.29 -5.74
C ARG A 276 -0.18 -2.28 -5.14
N TYR A 277 -0.64 -3.10 -4.20
CA TYR A 277 0.16 -4.14 -3.57
C TYR A 277 -0.59 -5.47 -3.59
N TRP A 278 0.13 -6.55 -3.89
CA TRP A 278 -0.34 -7.94 -3.80
C TRP A 278 0.63 -8.75 -2.93
N LEU A 279 0.47 -8.64 -1.61
CA LEU A 279 1.36 -9.22 -0.61
C LEU A 279 0.93 -10.64 -0.27
N GLY A 280 1.86 -11.60 -0.27
CA GLY A 280 1.54 -13.03 -0.20
C GLY A 280 0.94 -13.59 -1.50
N GLY A 281 0.86 -12.80 -2.57
CA GLY A 281 0.38 -13.23 -3.88
C GLY A 281 1.51 -13.84 -4.74
N GLY A 282 1.18 -14.87 -5.51
CA GLY A 282 2.10 -15.47 -6.49
C GLY A 282 3.42 -15.96 -5.88
N ILE A 283 3.37 -16.51 -4.65
CA ILE A 283 4.54 -16.91 -3.89
C ILE A 283 5.26 -18.08 -4.57
N HIS A 284 6.55 -17.92 -4.87
CA HIS A 284 7.36 -18.95 -5.51
C HIS A 284 8.85 -18.78 -5.21
N TYR A 285 9.58 -19.88 -5.30
CA TYR A 285 11.04 -19.88 -5.35
C TYR A 285 11.52 -19.61 -6.77
N LYS A 286 12.58 -18.80 -6.91
CA LYS A 286 13.34 -18.66 -8.16
C LYS A 286 14.62 -19.50 -8.05
N VAL A 287 14.67 -20.63 -8.74
CA VAL A 287 15.83 -21.54 -8.75
C VAL A 287 16.32 -21.68 -10.18
N MET A 288 17.56 -21.27 -10.45
CA MET A 288 18.17 -21.32 -11.80
C MET A 288 17.27 -20.71 -12.90
N GLY A 289 16.56 -19.62 -12.59
CA GLY A 289 15.63 -18.95 -13.51
C GLY A 289 14.24 -19.58 -13.61
N MET A 290 14.02 -20.77 -13.05
CA MET A 290 12.71 -21.43 -13.00
C MET A 290 11.91 -21.00 -11.77
N LYS A 291 10.58 -20.85 -11.95
CA LYS A 291 9.63 -20.56 -10.87
C LYS A 291 9.10 -21.88 -10.32
N VAL A 292 9.33 -22.13 -9.03
CA VAL A 292 8.81 -23.30 -8.32
C VAL A 292 7.79 -22.82 -7.29
N GLY A 293 6.51 -23.16 -7.51
CA GLY A 293 5.42 -22.80 -6.61
C GLY A 293 5.55 -23.48 -5.24
N ILE A 294 5.02 -22.82 -4.21
CA ILE A 294 5.08 -23.32 -2.82
C ILE A 294 4.08 -24.44 -2.55
N ASP A 295 3.09 -24.64 -3.41
CA ASP A 295 2.10 -25.72 -3.26
C ASP A 295 2.75 -27.11 -3.27
N TYR A 296 4.00 -27.23 -3.75
CA TYR A 296 4.82 -28.44 -3.67
C TYR A 296 5.45 -28.72 -2.29
N LEU A 297 5.36 -27.76 -1.35
CA LEU A 297 5.86 -27.82 0.03
C LEU A 297 4.77 -27.35 1.00
N ALA A 298 3.62 -28.03 0.93
CA ALA A 298 2.46 -27.84 1.78
C ALA A 298 2.81 -27.45 3.24
N GLY A 299 2.18 -26.39 3.73
CA GLY A 299 1.79 -26.29 5.15
C GLY A 299 2.90 -26.17 6.21
N ALA A 300 4.10 -25.67 5.90
CA ALA A 300 5.10 -25.41 6.94
C ALA A 300 4.89 -24.02 7.60
N LEU A 301 4.07 -24.03 8.66
CA LEU A 301 4.02 -23.12 9.83
C LEU A 301 4.15 -21.60 9.60
N GLY A 302 3.05 -20.86 9.79
CA GLY A 302 3.05 -19.45 10.24
C GLY A 302 3.51 -18.37 9.25
N PHE A 303 4.20 -18.72 8.16
CA PHE A 303 4.75 -17.75 7.21
C PHE A 303 3.68 -16.98 6.43
N LYS A 304 2.62 -17.64 5.93
CA LYS A 304 1.53 -16.94 5.23
C LYS A 304 0.81 -15.92 6.12
N HIS A 305 0.68 -16.17 7.42
CA HIS A 305 0.02 -15.23 8.36
C HIS A 305 0.90 -14.02 8.73
N ARG A 306 2.22 -14.14 8.57
CA ARG A 306 3.16 -13.04 8.85
C ARG A 306 3.38 -12.09 7.68
N MET A 307 3.05 -12.51 6.46
CA MET A 307 3.34 -11.78 5.21
C MET A 307 2.09 -11.55 4.35
N ALA A 308 0.92 -12.00 4.79
CA ALA A 308 -0.35 -11.92 4.07
C ALA A 308 -1.52 -11.89 5.07
N GLY A 309 -2.74 -11.68 4.56
CA GLY A 309 -3.97 -11.59 5.37
C GLY A 309 -4.32 -10.18 5.83
N ASP A 310 -5.46 -10.06 6.53
CA ASP A 310 -6.09 -8.76 6.84
C ASP A 310 -5.18 -7.81 7.61
N ASN A 311 -4.46 -8.30 8.63
CA ASN A 311 -3.56 -7.47 9.41
C ASN A 311 -2.45 -6.86 8.53
N ILE A 312 -1.87 -7.64 7.62
CA ILE A 312 -0.84 -7.13 6.72
C ILE A 312 -1.43 -6.13 5.72
N ALA A 313 -2.61 -6.40 5.15
CA ALA A 313 -3.27 -5.45 4.26
C ALA A 313 -3.58 -4.11 4.95
N TYR A 314 -4.15 -4.18 6.16
CA TYR A 314 -4.49 -3.02 6.99
C TYR A 314 -3.25 -2.19 7.36
N GLU A 315 -2.24 -2.81 7.96
CA GLU A 315 -1.02 -2.12 8.40
C GLU A 315 -0.26 -1.53 7.20
N HIS A 316 -0.24 -2.22 6.06
CA HIS A 316 0.45 -1.74 4.86
C HIS A 316 -0.27 -0.58 4.18
N PHE A 317 -1.61 -0.49 4.26
CA PHE A 317 -2.36 0.68 3.80
C PHE A 317 -2.02 1.93 4.61
N ILE A 318 -1.95 1.80 5.94
CA ILE A 318 -1.52 2.90 6.82
C ILE A 318 -0.07 3.27 6.55
N HIS A 319 0.80 2.27 6.35
CA HIS A 319 2.21 2.46 6.03
C HIS A 319 2.39 3.30 4.76
N ASP A 320 1.81 2.88 3.63
CA ASP A 320 1.88 3.61 2.35
C ASP A 320 1.37 5.05 2.50
N GLN A 321 0.17 5.21 3.09
CA GLN A 321 -0.43 6.53 3.26
C GLN A 321 0.43 7.45 4.12
N THR A 322 1.06 6.92 5.18
CA THR A 322 1.92 7.70 6.07
C THR A 322 3.24 8.06 5.40
N GLU A 323 3.95 7.08 4.85
CA GLU A 323 5.29 7.29 4.30
C GLU A 323 5.24 8.21 3.08
N PHE A 324 4.28 8.02 2.18
CA PHE A 324 4.21 8.83 0.97
C PHE A 324 3.63 10.21 1.24
N THR A 325 2.72 10.37 2.21
CA THR A 325 2.27 11.71 2.63
C THR A 325 3.41 12.49 3.27
N ASN A 326 4.26 11.83 4.05
CA ASN A 326 5.46 12.43 4.61
C ASN A 326 6.48 12.77 3.51
N LEU A 327 6.80 11.84 2.60
CA LEU A 327 7.72 12.11 1.49
C LEU A 327 7.25 13.30 0.64
N ALA A 328 5.96 13.34 0.28
CA ALA A 328 5.35 14.44 -0.47
C ALA A 328 5.51 15.81 0.23
N SER A 329 5.64 15.84 1.55
CA SER A 329 5.78 17.08 2.32
C SER A 329 7.13 17.77 2.16
N PHE A 330 8.18 17.01 1.82
CA PHE A 330 9.55 17.53 1.77
C PHE A 330 10.30 17.25 0.47
N LEU A 331 9.82 16.31 -0.37
CA LEU A 331 10.54 15.87 -1.57
C LEU A 331 10.95 17.04 -2.49
N PRO A 332 10.07 18.02 -2.83
CA PRO A 332 10.48 19.16 -3.65
C PRO A 332 11.60 19.99 -3.03
N GLY A 333 11.50 20.27 -1.72
CA GLY A 333 12.50 21.06 -1.00
C GLY A 333 13.83 20.33 -0.85
N LEU A 334 13.79 19.02 -0.54
CA LEU A 334 14.98 18.18 -0.43
C LEU A 334 15.70 18.06 -1.79
N TYR A 335 14.94 17.86 -2.88
CA TYR A 335 15.51 17.80 -4.22
C TYR A 335 16.12 19.15 -4.63
N ALA A 336 15.48 20.28 -4.31
CA ALA A 336 16.06 21.60 -4.57
C ALA A 336 17.41 21.80 -3.86
N ASP A 337 17.51 21.40 -2.58
CA ASP A 337 18.78 21.47 -1.85
C ASP A 337 19.86 20.55 -2.44
N TYR A 338 19.49 19.39 -2.98
CA TYR A 338 20.40 18.53 -3.74
C TYR A 338 20.91 19.21 -5.02
N MET A 339 20.01 19.84 -5.78
CA MET A 339 20.36 20.55 -7.02
C MET A 339 21.25 21.77 -6.75
N ASP A 340 21.09 22.40 -5.60
CA ASP A 340 21.94 23.50 -5.12
C ASP A 340 23.30 23.04 -4.56
N GLY A 341 23.58 21.73 -4.54
CA GLY A 341 24.82 21.17 -4.02
C GLY A 341 24.97 21.24 -2.49
N LYS A 342 23.85 21.33 -1.76
CA LYS A 342 23.84 21.40 -0.28
C LYS A 342 23.82 20.01 0.39
N LEU A 343 23.64 18.93 -0.37
CA LEU A 343 23.44 17.55 0.11
C LEU A 343 24.41 16.54 -0.50
#